data_AF-A0AAD2GDB0-F1
#
_entry.id   AF-A0AAD2GDB0-F1
#
_cell.length_a   1.000
_cell.length_b   1.000
_cell.length_c   1.000
_cell.angle_alpha   90.00
_cell.angle_beta   90.00
_cell.angle_gamma   90.00
#
_symmetry.space_group_name_H-M   'P 1'
#
loop_
_entity.id
_entity.type
_entity.pdbx_description
1 polymer ?
#
loop_
_entity_poly.entity_id
_entity_poly.type
_entity_poly.pdbx_seq_one_letter_code
_entity_poly.pdbx_strand_id
1 'polypeptide(L)'
;MIQTFFVDATELDEKDPYTGILSAVALPTQATIHTTLNATPSQLVFGRDAMLDIEFHADWNAIKTRKQKDINENDLWDNAKRTPHNYQVGNQIMIKNDPSRKFGTNAYLGPFRVTSVNDNGTLRYQRGQINNTINIWNVSPYQVS
;
A
#
# COMPACT_ATOMS: atom_id res chain seq x y z
N MET A 1 -10.56 14.02 -11.62
CA MET A 1 -12.02 13.88 -11.39
C MET A 1 -12.48 12.68 -12.20
N ILE A 2 -13.08 11.67 -11.57
CA ILE A 2 -13.61 10.50 -12.28
C ILE A 2 -14.95 10.91 -12.88
N GLN A 3 -15.08 10.89 -14.21
CA GLN A 3 -16.39 11.07 -14.86
C GLN A 3 -17.03 9.71 -15.08
N THR A 4 -18.15 9.46 -14.44
CA THR A 4 -18.93 8.24 -14.62
C THR A 4 -20.12 8.52 -15.54
N PHE A 5 -20.28 7.71 -16.58
CA PHE A 5 -21.48 7.75 -17.41
C PHE A 5 -22.55 6.83 -16.78
N PHE A 6 -23.77 7.35 -16.59
CA PHE A 6 -24.98 6.60 -16.24
C PHE A 6 -25.03 5.83 -14.90
N VAL A 7 -24.26 6.22 -13.87
CA VAL A 7 -24.34 5.56 -12.55
C VAL A 7 -25.71 5.75 -11.87
N ASP A 8 -26.35 6.91 -12.05
CA ASP A 8 -27.63 7.21 -11.37
C ASP A 8 -28.87 6.65 -12.11
N ALA A 9 -28.70 6.09 -13.30
CA ALA A 9 -29.80 5.65 -14.18
C ALA A 9 -29.86 4.12 -14.39
N THR A 10 -29.04 3.35 -13.68
CA THR A 10 -28.99 1.89 -13.83
C THR A 10 -29.98 1.22 -12.86
N GLU A 11 -31.00 0.56 -13.42
CA GLU A 11 -31.83 -0.37 -12.64
C GLU A 11 -30.97 -1.58 -12.24
N LEU A 12 -30.91 -1.87 -10.94
CA LEU A 12 -30.11 -2.97 -10.43
C LEU A 12 -30.85 -4.29 -10.69
N ASP A 13 -30.18 -5.23 -11.36
CA ASP A 13 -30.66 -6.61 -11.47
C ASP A 13 -30.70 -7.25 -10.07
N GLU A 14 -31.80 -7.92 -9.74
CA GLU A 14 -32.00 -8.59 -8.45
C GLU A 14 -31.02 -9.77 -8.27
N LYS A 15 -30.55 -10.38 -9.37
CA LYS A 15 -29.62 -11.51 -9.35
C LYS A 15 -28.15 -11.11 -9.42
N ASP A 16 -27.83 -10.00 -10.11
CA ASP A 16 -26.47 -9.46 -10.21
C ASP A 16 -26.44 -7.92 -10.26
N PRO A 17 -26.54 -7.26 -9.10
CA PRO A 17 -26.64 -5.80 -9.04
C PRO A 17 -25.32 -5.07 -9.38
N TYR A 18 -24.17 -5.75 -9.40
CA TYR A 18 -22.86 -5.09 -9.45
C TYR A 18 -22.21 -5.10 -10.82
N THR A 19 -22.48 -6.08 -11.68
CA THR A 19 -21.79 -6.19 -12.98
C THR A 19 -21.97 -4.96 -13.88
N GLY A 20 -23.17 -4.39 -13.92
CA GLY A 20 -23.44 -3.14 -14.65
C GLY A 20 -22.64 -1.95 -14.11
N ILE A 21 -22.58 -1.80 -12.78
CA ILE A 21 -21.84 -0.72 -12.13
C ILE A 21 -20.33 -0.90 -12.33
N LEU A 22 -19.81 -2.11 -12.13
CA LEU A 22 -18.38 -2.40 -12.28
C LEU A 22 -17.90 -2.15 -13.72
N SER A 23 -18.70 -2.54 -14.72
CA SER A 23 -18.40 -2.25 -16.12
C SER A 23 -18.44 -0.75 -16.43
N ALA A 24 -19.40 -0.01 -15.86
CA ALA A 24 -19.48 1.44 -16.00
C ALA A 24 -18.29 2.18 -15.33
N VAL A 25 -17.73 1.66 -14.23
CA VAL A 25 -16.59 2.25 -13.51
C VAL A 25 -15.23 1.85 -14.10
N ALA A 26 -15.15 0.70 -14.77
CA ALA A 26 -13.90 0.20 -15.34
C ALA A 26 -13.29 1.15 -16.40
N LEU A 27 -14.11 1.73 -17.29
CA LEU A 27 -13.61 2.62 -18.33
C LEU A 27 -13.08 3.96 -17.76
N PRO A 28 -13.83 4.70 -16.91
CA PRO A 28 -13.35 5.93 -16.29
C PRO A 28 -12.06 5.75 -15.49
N THR A 29 -11.91 4.64 -14.77
CA THR A 29 -10.69 4.37 -13.98
C THR A 29 -9.46 4.18 -14.88
N GLN A 30 -9.63 3.60 -16.08
CA GLN A 30 -8.54 3.45 -17.06
C GLN A 30 -8.27 4.73 -17.88
N ALA A 31 -9.25 5.62 -17.99
CA ALA A 31 -9.16 6.87 -18.75
C ALA A 31 -8.86 8.11 -17.87
N THR A 32 -8.77 7.96 -16.55
CA THR A 32 -8.45 9.07 -15.63
C THR A 32 -6.95 9.36 -15.60
N ILE A 33 -6.58 10.62 -15.75
CA ILE A 33 -5.19 11.08 -15.64
C ILE A 33 -4.76 11.03 -14.16
N HIS A 34 -3.65 10.35 -13.89
CA HIS A 34 -3.03 10.32 -12.55
C HIS A 34 -1.97 11.41 -12.42
N THR A 35 -1.96 12.18 -11.34
CA THR A 35 -1.05 13.34 -11.16
C THR A 35 0.44 12.97 -11.20
N THR A 36 0.84 11.88 -10.53
CA THR A 36 2.25 11.40 -10.56
C THR A 36 2.69 10.96 -11.97
N LEU A 37 1.79 10.38 -12.77
CA LEU A 37 2.10 9.86 -14.10
C LEU A 37 1.94 10.95 -15.18
N ASN A 38 1.04 11.91 -14.94
CA ASN A 38 0.52 12.86 -15.92
C ASN A 38 0.03 12.20 -17.21
N ALA A 39 -0.49 10.98 -17.08
CA ALA A 39 -0.99 10.12 -18.15
C ALA A 39 -2.10 9.22 -17.58
N THR A 40 -2.94 8.68 -18.46
CA THR A 40 -3.93 7.66 -18.08
C THR A 40 -3.30 6.26 -18.10
N PRO A 41 -3.80 5.30 -17.31
CA PRO A 41 -3.34 3.91 -17.38
C PRO A 41 -3.45 3.31 -18.79
N SER A 42 -4.55 3.58 -19.50
CA SER A 42 -4.76 3.12 -20.88
C SER A 42 -3.73 3.70 -21.86
N GLN A 43 -3.40 4.99 -21.74
CA GLN A 43 -2.35 5.63 -22.54
C GLN A 43 -0.98 4.97 -22.35
N LEU A 44 -0.62 4.63 -21.10
CA LEU A 44 0.67 4.00 -20.80
C LEU A 44 0.77 2.55 -21.29
N VAL A 45 -0.35 1.82 -21.31
CA VAL A 45 -0.39 0.41 -21.73
C VAL A 45 -0.50 0.28 -23.26
N PHE A 46 -1.39 1.06 -23.87
CA PHE A 46 -1.76 0.91 -25.29
C PHE A 46 -1.12 1.97 -26.21
N GLY A 47 -0.45 2.99 -25.67
CA GLY A 47 0.16 4.05 -26.46
C GLY A 47 -0.85 4.97 -27.17
N ARG A 48 -2.11 4.98 -26.73
CA ARG A 48 -3.19 5.81 -27.29
C ARG A 48 -4.22 6.17 -26.22
N ASP A 49 -4.97 7.24 -26.46
CA ASP A 49 -6.05 7.65 -25.57
C ASP A 49 -7.24 6.67 -25.60
N ALA A 50 -7.93 6.52 -24.46
CA ALA A 50 -9.07 5.60 -24.34
C ALA A 50 -10.38 6.17 -24.89
N MET A 51 -10.51 7.49 -24.99
CA MET A 51 -11.72 8.17 -25.45
C MET A 51 -11.54 8.81 -26.82
N LEU A 52 -10.35 9.35 -27.09
CA LEU A 52 -10.01 10.04 -28.32
C LEU A 52 -9.07 9.19 -29.17
N ASP A 53 -9.19 9.29 -30.50
CA ASP A 53 -8.27 8.64 -31.44
C ASP A 53 -6.97 9.46 -31.56
N ILE A 54 -6.19 9.48 -30.47
CA ILE A 54 -4.96 10.25 -30.34
C ILE A 54 -3.84 9.31 -29.87
N GLU A 55 -2.72 9.34 -30.59
CA GLU A 55 -1.50 8.62 -30.19
C GLU A 55 -0.85 9.29 -28.98
N PHE A 56 -0.36 8.48 -28.05
CA PHE A 56 0.29 8.94 -26.83
C PHE A 56 1.72 8.41 -26.73
N HIS A 57 2.69 9.32 -26.62
CA HIS A 57 4.07 9.00 -26.33
C HIS A 57 4.42 9.35 -24.88
N ALA A 58 4.75 8.31 -24.10
CA ALA A 58 5.11 8.46 -22.70
C ALA A 58 6.58 8.91 -22.54
N ASP A 59 6.81 10.01 -21.82
CA ASP A 59 8.14 10.33 -21.29
C ASP A 59 8.38 9.53 -20.00
N TRP A 60 8.91 8.32 -20.17
CA TRP A 60 9.22 7.41 -19.06
C TRP A 60 10.25 7.99 -18.08
N ASN A 61 11.18 8.83 -18.55
CA ASN A 61 12.20 9.41 -17.70
C ASN A 61 11.59 10.47 -16.77
N ALA A 62 10.72 11.32 -17.31
CA ALA A 62 10.00 12.30 -16.51
C ALA A 62 9.04 11.63 -15.51
N ILE A 63 8.32 10.58 -15.93
CA ILE A 63 7.45 9.79 -15.02
C ILE A 63 8.27 9.19 -13.87
N LYS A 64 9.40 8.55 -14.20
CA LYS A 64 10.29 7.95 -13.20
C LYS A 64 10.80 8.99 -12.21
N THR A 65 11.21 10.15 -12.70
CA THR A 65 11.74 11.25 -11.86
C THR A 65 10.67 11.77 -10.90
N ARG A 66 9.44 12.02 -11.38
CA ARG A 66 8.32 12.45 -10.52
C ARG A 66 7.97 11.39 -9.48
N LYS A 67 7.79 10.14 -9.89
CA LYS A 67 7.49 9.04 -8.98
C LYS A 67 8.57 8.88 -7.91
N GLN A 68 9.84 9.01 -8.27
CA GLN A 68 10.93 8.92 -7.31
C GLN A 68 10.91 10.09 -6.32
N LYS A 69 10.61 11.31 -6.79
CA LYS A 69 10.44 12.48 -5.92
C LYS A 69 9.31 12.26 -4.90
N ASP A 70 8.15 11.81 -5.36
CA ASP A 70 6.99 11.55 -4.50
C ASP A 70 7.30 10.45 -3.46
N ILE A 71 8.01 9.38 -3.87
CA ILE A 71 8.46 8.32 -2.96
C ILE A 71 9.40 8.89 -1.89
N ASN A 72 10.40 9.67 -2.29
CA ASN A 72 11.37 10.24 -1.34
C ASN A 72 10.69 11.18 -0.34
N GLU A 73 9.75 12.02 -0.79
CA GLU A 73 8.98 12.92 0.09
C GLU A 73 8.13 12.12 1.08
N ASN A 74 7.46 11.07 0.61
CA ASN A 74 6.67 10.19 1.47
C ASN A 74 7.55 9.44 2.48
N ASP A 75 8.71 8.92 2.06
CA ASP A 75 9.66 8.25 2.93
C ASP A 75 10.18 9.19 4.03
N LEU A 76 10.43 10.46 3.72
CA LEU A 76 10.81 11.46 4.72
C LEU A 76 9.70 11.69 5.75
N TRP A 77 8.45 11.82 5.31
CA TRP A 77 7.31 12.01 6.20
C TRP A 77 7.02 10.79 7.06
N ASP A 78 7.10 9.59 6.49
CA ASP A 78 6.86 8.36 7.21
C ASP A 78 7.99 8.06 8.20
N ASN A 79 9.25 8.32 7.81
CA ASN A 79 10.39 8.20 8.73
C ASN A 79 10.36 9.26 9.84
N ALA A 80 9.84 10.47 9.59
CA ALA A 80 9.71 11.51 10.62
C ALA A 80 8.69 11.13 11.71
N LYS A 81 7.64 10.37 11.37
CA LYS A 81 6.67 9.84 12.35
C LYS A 81 7.24 8.68 13.18
N ARG A 82 8.38 8.11 12.78
CA ARG A 82 8.94 6.90 13.36
C ARG A 82 9.79 7.23 14.59
N THR A 83 9.64 6.47 15.66
CA THR A 83 10.62 6.47 16.75
C THR A 83 11.92 5.81 16.27
N PRO A 84 13.06 6.50 16.30
CA PRO A 84 14.33 5.91 15.88
C PRO A 84 14.72 4.78 16.84
N HIS A 85 14.84 3.57 16.30
CA HIS A 85 15.32 2.40 17.04
C HIS A 85 16.06 1.46 16.09
N ASN A 86 17.29 1.13 16.46
CA ASN A 86 18.14 0.19 15.71
C ASN A 86 18.00 -1.19 16.34
N TYR A 87 17.23 -2.07 15.69
CA TYR A 87 17.08 -3.45 16.12
C TYR A 87 18.38 -4.24 15.86
N GLN A 88 18.78 -5.04 16.84
CA GLN A 88 19.91 -5.95 16.74
C GLN A 88 19.48 -7.40 17.01
N VAL A 89 20.25 -8.34 16.49
CA VAL A 89 20.05 -9.77 16.78
C VAL A 89 20.14 -10.01 18.29
N GLY A 90 19.17 -10.74 18.83
CA GLY A 90 19.05 -11.01 20.25
C GLY A 90 18.20 -10.01 21.04
N ASN A 91 17.83 -8.86 20.47
CA ASN A 91 16.87 -7.96 21.11
C ASN A 91 15.50 -8.64 21.29
N GLN A 92 14.76 -8.18 22.30
CA GLN A 92 13.38 -8.57 22.50
C GLN A 92 12.43 -7.53 21.91
N ILE A 93 11.36 -8.02 21.31
CA ILE A 93 10.39 -7.20 20.60
C ILE A 93 8.96 -7.59 20.96
N MET A 94 8.08 -6.61 20.89
CA MET A 94 6.64 -6.75 21.03
C MET A 94 5.97 -6.51 19.68
N ILE A 95 5.05 -7.39 19.29
CA ILE A 95 4.33 -7.30 18.03
C ILE A 95 2.96 -6.68 18.29
N LYS A 96 2.60 -5.63 17.55
CA LYS A 96 1.28 -4.98 17.63
C LYS A 96 0.19 -5.97 17.21
N ASN A 97 -0.82 -6.15 18.07
CA ASN A 97 -1.98 -6.98 17.78
C ASN A 97 -3.05 -6.15 17.03
N ASP A 98 -3.99 -6.84 16.38
CA ASP A 98 -5.10 -6.17 15.69
C ASP A 98 -6.01 -5.45 16.72
N PRO A 99 -6.28 -4.14 16.56
CA PRO A 99 -7.07 -3.35 17.50
C PRO A 99 -8.57 -3.75 17.55
N SER A 100 -9.10 -4.46 16.55
CA SER A 100 -10.55 -4.69 16.41
C SER A 100 -11.14 -5.83 17.25
N ARG A 101 -10.40 -6.40 18.21
CA ARG A 101 -10.92 -7.52 19.02
C ARG A 101 -11.89 -7.02 20.09
N LYS A 102 -13.18 -7.34 19.91
CA LYS A 102 -14.33 -7.03 20.79
C LYS A 102 -14.14 -7.42 22.26
N PHE A 103 -13.22 -8.34 22.56
CA PHE A 103 -12.85 -8.74 23.92
C PHE A 103 -11.36 -8.44 24.13
N GLY A 104 -11.08 -7.57 25.12
CA GLY A 104 -9.75 -7.01 25.38
C GLY A 104 -8.69 -8.09 25.56
N THR A 105 -7.88 -8.29 24.53
CA THR A 105 -6.58 -8.97 24.65
C THR A 105 -5.50 -7.90 24.62
N ASN A 106 -4.34 -8.19 25.24
CA ASN A 106 -3.21 -7.27 25.27
C ASN A 106 -2.92 -6.73 23.86
N ALA A 107 -2.74 -5.40 23.77
CA ALA A 107 -2.46 -4.70 22.51
C ALA A 107 -1.17 -5.17 21.82
N TYR A 108 -0.31 -5.88 22.55
CA TYR A 108 0.96 -6.41 22.10
C TYR A 108 1.10 -7.91 22.41
N LEU A 109 1.72 -8.64 21.49
CA LEU A 109 2.12 -10.04 21.64
C LEU A 109 3.64 -10.11 21.86
N GLY A 110 4.08 -10.90 22.83
CA GLY A 110 5.51 -11.11 23.11
C GLY A 110 5.84 -10.95 24.60
N PRO A 111 7.12 -10.79 24.95
CA PRO A 111 8.26 -10.50 24.07
C PRO A 111 8.74 -11.68 23.22
N PHE A 112 9.19 -11.41 22.00
CA PHE A 112 9.87 -12.38 21.13
C PHE A 112 11.31 -11.98 20.86
N ARG A 113 12.19 -12.97 20.68
CA ARG A 113 13.60 -12.72 20.40
C ARG A 113 13.83 -12.55 18.90
N VAL A 114 14.55 -11.49 18.52
CA VAL A 114 15.02 -11.26 17.16
C VAL A 114 16.15 -12.22 16.82
N THR A 115 16.03 -12.93 15.70
CA THR A 115 17.01 -13.89 15.18
C THR A 115 17.84 -13.34 14.02
N SER A 116 17.27 -12.46 13.19
CA SER A 116 17.99 -11.72 12.16
C SER A 116 17.33 -10.37 11.88
N VAL A 117 18.11 -9.42 11.38
CA VAL A 117 17.63 -8.11 10.93
C VAL A 117 18.01 -7.97 9.45
N ASN A 118 17.06 -7.61 8.60
CA ASN A 118 17.24 -7.50 7.16
C ASN A 118 17.26 -6.03 6.74
N ASP A 119 17.95 -5.72 5.63
CA ASP A 119 18.11 -4.35 5.14
C ASP A 119 16.82 -3.74 4.54
N ASN A 120 15.83 -4.57 4.23
CA ASN A 120 14.54 -4.16 3.65
C ASN A 120 13.49 -3.72 4.70
N GLY A 121 13.93 -3.40 5.93
CA GLY A 121 13.01 -3.00 7.00
C GLY A 121 12.17 -4.15 7.56
N THR A 122 12.70 -5.37 7.52
CA THR A 122 12.07 -6.53 8.17
C THR A 122 13.02 -7.19 9.15
N LEU A 123 12.45 -7.81 10.19
CA LEU A 123 13.20 -8.61 11.15
C LEU A 123 12.63 -10.01 11.20
N ARG A 124 13.48 -10.99 11.49
CA ARG A 124 13.07 -12.34 11.84
C ARG A 124 13.05 -12.49 13.34
N TYR A 125 12.02 -13.16 13.85
CA TYR A 125 11.85 -13.42 15.27
C TYR A 125 11.42 -14.85 15.50
N GLN A 126 11.78 -15.37 16.67
CA GLN A 126 11.41 -16.71 17.09
C GLN A 126 10.14 -16.68 17.95
N ARG A 127 9.15 -17.47 17.55
CA ARG A 127 7.92 -17.73 18.31
C ARG A 127 7.79 -19.23 18.55
N GLY A 128 8.16 -19.67 19.75
CA GLY A 128 8.26 -21.10 20.05
C GLY A 128 9.31 -21.76 19.17
N GLN A 129 8.92 -22.76 18.39
CA GLN A 129 9.82 -23.49 17.47
C GLN A 129 9.87 -22.89 16.06
N ILE A 130 9.06 -21.87 15.76
CA ILE A 130 8.92 -21.30 14.41
C ILE A 130 9.61 -19.93 14.33
N ASN A 131 10.28 -19.67 13.21
CA ASN A 131 10.83 -18.35 12.88
C ASN A 131 9.96 -17.66 11.84
N ASN A 132 9.46 -16.47 12.16
CA ASN A 132 8.65 -15.65 11.27
C ASN A 132 9.37 -14.35 10.93
N THR A 133 9.01 -13.75 9.80
CA THR A 133 9.47 -12.41 9.38
C THR A 133 8.35 -11.41 9.57
N ILE A 134 8.67 -10.24 10.13
CA ILE A 134 7.71 -9.15 10.30
C ILE A 134 8.35 -7.83 9.93
N ASN A 135 7.53 -6.91 9.44
CA ASN A 135 7.97 -5.55 9.18
C ASN A 135 8.15 -4.78 10.50
N ILE A 136 9.24 -4.02 10.59
CA ILE A 136 9.57 -3.17 11.74
C ILE A 136 8.51 -2.09 12.06
N TRP A 137 7.55 -1.81 11.18
CA TRP A 137 6.40 -0.93 11.44
C TRP A 137 5.39 -1.54 12.44
N ASN A 138 5.32 -2.87 12.49
CA ASN A 138 4.37 -3.61 13.34
C ASN A 138 4.98 -4.05 14.67
N VAL A 139 6.14 -3.49 15.03
CA VAL A 139 6.95 -3.93 16.15
C VAL A 139 7.30 -2.74 17.05
N SER A 140 7.32 -2.98 18.36
CA SER A 140 7.83 -2.07 19.37
C SER A 140 9.00 -2.73 20.10
N PRO A 141 10.10 -2.00 20.41
CA PRO A 141 11.19 -2.56 21.19
C PRO A 141 10.73 -2.88 22.62
N TYR A 142 11.19 -4.00 23.17
CA TYR A 142 10.96 -4.34 24.57
C TYR A 142 12.18 -3.92 25.39
N GLN A 143 11.98 -3.02 26.36
CA GLN A 143 13.04 -2.64 27.30
C GLN A 143 12.88 -3.45 28.58
N VAL A 144 13.94 -4.16 28.97
CA VAL A 144 14.04 -4.82 30.28
C VAL A 144 14.69 -3.81 31.22
N SER A 145 13.92 -3.34 32.21
CA SER A 145 14.40 -2.46 33.28
C SER A 145 15.39 -3.16 34.21
#